data_AF-A0A3D0U292-F1
#
_entry.id   AF-A0A3D0U292-F1
#
_cell.length_a   1.000
_cell.length_b   1.000
_cell.length_c   1.000
_cell.angle_alpha   90.00
_cell.angle_beta   90.00
_cell.angle_gamma   90.00
#
_symmetry.space_group_name_H-M   'P 1'
#
loop_
_entity.id
_entity.type
_entity.pdbx_description
1 polymer ?
#
loop_
_entity_poly.entity_id
_entity_poly.type
_entity_poly.pdbx_seq_one_letter_code
_entity_poly.pdbx_strand_id
1 'polypeptide(L)' 'MWFKNLRIFRFTKPFDMSAEELQTHLADKPFNPCGRQDLTKYGWVPPIEQAQAADQEPQFVHACNGFLMLC' A
#
# COMPACT_ATOMS: atom_id res chain seq x y z
N MET A 1 -3.84 5.18 -13.64
CA MET A 1 -4.97 4.35 -13.16
C MET A 1 -6.09 5.28 -12.72
N TRP A 2 -7.37 4.92 -12.92
CA TRP A 2 -8.53 5.74 -12.52
C TRP A 2 -9.43 4.94 -11.55
N PHE A 3 -9.90 5.59 -10.47
CA PHE A 3 -10.86 4.97 -9.55
C PHE A 3 -12.23 4.81 -10.22
N LYS A 4 -12.79 3.60 -10.16
CA LYS A 4 -14.15 3.33 -10.70
C LYS A 4 -15.27 3.73 -9.72
N ASN A 5 -14.95 3.77 -8.43
CA ASN A 5 -15.88 4.07 -7.33
C ASN A 5 -15.14 4.86 -6.26
N LEU A 6 -15.87 5.61 -5.43
CA LEU A 6 -15.30 6.45 -4.38
C LEU A 6 -16.06 6.31 -3.07
N ARG A 7 -15.31 6.18 -1.96
CA ARG A 7 -15.79 6.34 -0.59
C ARG A 7 -14.86 7.32 0.12
N ILE A 8 -15.43 8.36 0.71
CA ILE A 8 -14.66 9.46 1.30
C ILE A 8 -14.65 9.29 2.81
N PHE A 9 -13.45 9.35 3.39
CA PHE A 9 -13.23 9.33 4.83
C PHE A 9 -12.48 10.58 5.25
N ARG A 10 -12.70 11.04 6.49
CA ARG A 10 -12.01 12.18 7.07
C ARG A 10 -11.29 11.72 8.33
N PHE A 11 -10.00 12.00 8.44
CA PHE A 11 -9.25 11.78 9.67
C PHE A 11 -9.79 12.70 10.78
N THR A 12 -9.94 12.14 11.98
CA THR A 12 -10.36 12.89 13.17
C THR A 12 -9.21 13.65 13.83
N LYS A 13 -7.97 13.34 13.45
CA LYS A 13 -6.72 13.97 13.88
C LYS A 13 -5.85 14.29 12.65
N PRO A 14 -4.89 15.22 12.76
CA PRO A 14 -3.89 15.43 11.72
C PRO A 14 -3.17 14.12 11.36
N PHE A 15 -2.85 13.96 10.08
CA PHE A 15 -2.03 12.86 9.58
C PHE A 15 -0.65 13.42 9.26
N ASP A 16 0.28 13.23 10.18
CA ASP A 16 1.63 13.84 10.13
C ASP A 16 2.72 12.85 9.68
N MET A 17 2.35 11.61 9.35
CA MET A 17 3.29 10.55 8.99
C MET A 17 3.86 10.78 7.57
N SER A 18 5.17 10.64 7.43
CA SER A 18 5.84 10.75 6.12
C SER A 18 5.57 9.53 5.23
N ALA A 19 5.81 9.66 3.93
CA ALA A 19 5.69 8.53 3.00
C ALA A 19 6.68 7.41 3.33
N GLU A 20 7.90 7.74 3.78
CA GLU A 20 8.93 6.79 4.17
C GLU A 20 8.58 6.04 5.46
N GLU A 21 8.05 6.75 6.45
CA GLU A 21 7.56 6.14 7.70
C GLU A 21 6.40 5.19 7.42
N LEU A 22 5.46 5.62 6.57
CA LEU A 22 4.33 4.80 6.17
C LEU A 22 4.80 3.55 5.41
N GLN A 23 5.72 3.68 4.47
CA GLN A 23 6.30 2.56 3.73
C GLN A 23 6.88 1.51 4.69
N THR A 24 7.61 1.96 5.71
CA THR A 24 8.20 1.08 6.72
C THR A 24 7.13 0.32 7.49
N HIS A 25 6.06 0.99 7.92
CA HIS A 25 4.95 0.33 8.63
C HIS A 25 4.15 -0.65 7.76
N LEU A 26 3.99 -0.36 6.46
CA LEU A 26 3.27 -1.26 5.55
C LEU A 26 4.09 -2.51 5.22
N ALA A 27 5.42 -2.39 5.21
CA ALA A 27 6.35 -3.51 4.97
C ALA A 27 6.26 -4.61 6.04
N ASP A 28 5.70 -4.33 7.22
CA ASP A 28 5.45 -5.34 8.26
C ASP A 28 4.34 -6.34 7.88
N LYS A 29 3.45 -5.99 6.95
CA LYS A 29 2.29 -6.82 6.56
C LYS A 29 2.14 -6.95 5.04
N PRO A 30 3.15 -7.48 4.33
CA PRO A 30 3.05 -7.66 2.90
C PRO A 30 2.03 -8.76 2.59
N PHE A 31 1.41 -8.68 1.41
CA PHE A 31 0.57 -9.75 0.91
C PHE A 31 1.39 -11.02 0.74
N ASN A 32 0.84 -12.13 1.22
CA ASN A 32 1.40 -13.46 1.04
C ASN A 32 0.31 -14.38 0.47
N PRO A 33 0.61 -15.19 -0.56
CA PRO A 33 -0.35 -16.15 -1.10
C PRO A 33 -0.93 -17.07 -0.03
N CYS A 34 -2.18 -17.50 -0.25
CA CYS A 34 -2.85 -18.45 0.65
C CYS A 34 -2.12 -19.80 0.63
N GLY A 35 -1.86 -20.33 1.83
CA GLY A 35 -1.48 -21.72 2.01
C GLY A 35 -2.67 -22.65 1.78
N ARG A 36 -2.41 -23.95 1.71
CA ARG A 36 -3.43 -24.97 1.41
C ARG A 36 -4.62 -25.01 2.38
N GLN A 37 -4.45 -24.51 3.61
CA GLN A 37 -5.49 -24.50 4.65
C GLN A 37 -6.03 -23.09 4.93
N ASP A 38 -5.50 -22.06 4.25
CA ASP A 38 -5.95 -20.69 4.47
C ASP A 38 -7.22 -20.42 3.67
N LEU A 39 -8.26 -19.90 4.32
CA LEU A 39 -9.51 -19.52 3.65
C LEU A 39 -9.36 -18.21 2.87
N THR A 40 -8.76 -17.19 3.50
CA THR A 40 -8.49 -15.87 2.89
C THR A 40 -7.27 -15.24 3.53
N LYS A 41 -6.49 -14.49 2.75
CA LYS A 41 -5.40 -13.64 3.26
C LYS A 41 -5.50 -12.23 2.68
N TYR A 42 -5.03 -11.27 3.47
CA TYR A 42 -4.92 -9.86 3.11
C TYR A 42 -3.54 -9.35 3.49
N GLY A 43 -3.01 -8.45 2.68
CA GLY A 43 -1.76 -7.74 2.94
C GLY A 43 -1.51 -6.73 1.85
N TRP A 44 -0.47 -5.92 2.02
CA TRP A 44 -0.16 -4.80 1.13
C TRP A 44 0.54 -5.28 -0.14
N VAL A 45 0.27 -4.60 -1.25
CA VAL A 45 0.93 -4.80 -2.54
C VAL A 45 1.34 -3.44 -3.13
N PRO A 46 2.34 -3.40 -4.01
CA PRO A 46 2.69 -2.16 -4.69
C PRO A 46 1.53 -1.64 -5.55
N PRO A 47 1.14 -0.36 -5.41
CA PRO A 47 0.04 0.22 -6.20
C PRO A 47 0.40 0.41 -7.68
N ILE A 48 1.69 0.34 -8.03
CA ILE A 48 2.20 0.44 -9.39
C ILE A 48 3.06 -0.78 -9.68
N GLU A 49 2.66 -1.59 -10.66
CA GLU A 49 3.33 -2.85 -11.04
C GLU A 49 4.80 -2.63 -11.44
N GLN A 50 5.13 -1.50 -12.06
CA GLN A 50 6.48 -1.18 -12.52
C GLN A 50 7.47 -0.85 -11.39
N ALA A 51 6.98 -0.60 -10.16
CA ALA A 51 7.83 -0.38 -8.99
C ALA A 51 8.35 -1.71 -8.40
N GLN A 52 8.02 -2.85 -9.00
CA GLN A 52 8.58 -4.17 -8.70
C GLN A 52 9.65 -4.55 -9.74
N ALA A 53 10.65 -3.69 -9.99
CA ALA A 53 11.84 -4.17 -10.69
C ALA A 53 12.41 -5.36 -9.90
N ALA A 54 12.76 -6.46 -10.57
CA ALA A 54 13.00 -7.78 -9.97
C ALA A 54 14.02 -7.83 -8.81
N ASP A 55 14.82 -6.78 -8.65
CA ASP A 55 15.88 -6.65 -7.65
C ASP A 55 15.64 -5.53 -6.61
N GLN A 56 14.46 -4.89 -6.62
CA GLN A 56 14.11 -3.79 -5.70
C GLN A 56 13.04 -4.21 -4.69
N GLU A 57 13.13 -3.64 -3.48
CA GLU A 57 12.11 -3.84 -2.45
C GLU A 57 10.75 -3.31 -2.93
N PRO A 58 9.65 -4.04 -2.64
CA PRO A 58 8.31 -3.62 -3.06
C PRO A 58 7.94 -2.27 -2.42
N GLN A 59 7.70 -1.27 -3.26
CA GLN A 59 7.22 0.03 -2.82
C GLN A 59 5.70 -0.01 -2.62
N PHE A 60 5.25 -0.02 -1.36
CA PHE A 60 3.84 -0.05 -0.96
C PHE A 60 3.19 1.34 -0.96
N VAL A 61 4.00 2.41 -0.92
CA VAL A 61 3.53 3.81 -0.97
C VAL A 61 4.01 4.50 -2.24
N HIS A 62 3.08 4.90 -3.10
CA HIS A 62 3.37 5.84 -4.18
C HIS A 62 2.96 7.25 -3.77
N ALA A 63 3.94 8.13 -3.57
CA ALA A 63 3.73 9.52 -3.19
C ALA A 63 3.88 10.47 -4.40
N CYS A 64 2.94 11.38 -4.58
CA CYS A 64 3.00 12.42 -5.62
C CYS A 64 2.29 13.70 -5.15
N ASN A 65 3.01 14.83 -5.07
CA ASN A 65 2.46 16.15 -4.73
C ASN A 65 1.59 16.17 -3.45
N GLY A 66 2.02 15.47 -2.40
CA GLY A 66 1.29 15.38 -1.13
C GLY A 66 0.12 14.38 -1.12
N PHE A 67 -0.10 13.65 -2.22
CA PHE A 67 -1.04 12.53 -2.28
C PHE A 67 -0.30 11.21 -2.11
N LEU A 68 -0.86 10.32 -1.31
CA LEU A 68 -0.34 8.97 -1.06
C LEU A 68 -1.32 7.95 -1.65
N MET A 69 -0.81 7.07 -2.50
CA MET A 69 -1.56 5.94 -3.07
C MET A 69 -1.01 4.63 -2.51
N LEU A 70 -1.91 3.76 -2.05
CA LEU A 70 -1.64 2.44 -1.45
C LEU A 70 -2.50 1.37 -2.13
N CYS A 71 -2.09 0.10 -2.07
CA CYS A 71 -2.89 -1.03 -2.56
C CYS A 71 -2.77 -2.26 -1.65
#